data_AF-A0A6N2B193-F1
#
_entry.id   AF-A0A6N2B193-F1
#
_cell.length_a   1.000
_cell.length_b   1.000
_cell.length_c   1.000
_cell.angle_alpha   90.00
_cell.angle_beta   90.00
_cell.angle_gamma   90.00
#
_symmetry.space_group_name_H-M   'P 1'
#
loop_
_entity.id
_entity.type
_entity.pdbx_description
1 polymer ?
#
loop_
_entity_poly.entity_id
_entity_poly.type
_entity_poly.pdbx_seq_one_letter_code
_entity_poly.pdbx_strand_id
1 'polypeptide(L)'
;MATLESLIGLVNRIQRACTILGDHGGEGMSLWEALPTVAVVGGQSSGKSSVLESVVGRDFLPRGSGIVTRRPLVLQLHKTDGGAEYAEFLHAPKKKFPEFAAVRQEIADETDRITGKSKQISNVPIHLSIFSPNVVDLTLIDLPGLTKVAVEGQPESIVEDIEMMVRSYVEKPNCIILAISPANQDIATSDAIKLAREVDPSGERTFGVITKLDLMDQGTNALDVLEGRSYKLQHPWVGVVNRSQADINKSVDMMAARRKELEYFESSPEYGHLAHKMGAEYLAKLLSKHLETVIRQRIPSIIALINKTIDELNAELDRIGRPIGVDGGAQLYTILEMCRAFDRIFREHLEGGRPGGDRIYGVFDHQLPSALKKLPFDRHLSTSNVKKVISEADGYQPHLIAPEQGYRRLIDGSLGFFKGPAEASVDAVHVILKELVRKSLAETQELKRFPSLQSDIAAAANDALDRFRDESRKTVSRLVEMESSYLTVEFFRKLQTEPEKLPGNQTPAQEKAQAQAQAASNVDRYSDNHLRRIGSNVSAYINMVCETLRNTIPKAVVFCQVREARKSLLNQFYSQIGRREKEELGKMLDEDPSLMGKRETIAKRLELYKSARDEIDAVAWK
;
A
#
# COMPACT_ATOMS: atom_id res chain seq x y z
N MET A 1 -26.15 -21.06 -23.84
CA MET A 1 -26.51 -19.76 -24.39
C MET A 1 -27.22 -18.98 -23.30
N ALA A 2 -26.53 -18.07 -22.62
CA ALA A 2 -27.12 -17.11 -21.70
C ALA A 2 -28.36 -16.43 -22.33
N THR A 3 -29.48 -16.46 -21.61
CA THR A 3 -30.73 -15.81 -22.02
C THR A 3 -30.54 -14.28 -22.04
N LEU A 4 -31.25 -13.62 -22.95
CA LEU A 4 -31.32 -12.17 -23.16
C LEU A 4 -31.42 -11.35 -21.84
N GLU A 5 -32.17 -11.87 -20.86
CA GLU A 5 -32.44 -11.24 -19.56
C GLU A 5 -31.21 -11.29 -18.61
N SER A 6 -30.25 -12.21 -18.83
CA SER A 6 -29.10 -12.40 -17.93
C SER A 6 -28.00 -11.34 -18.09
N LEU A 7 -27.75 -10.89 -19.33
CA LEU A 7 -26.62 -10.01 -19.67
C LEU A 7 -26.84 -8.56 -19.24
N ILE A 8 -28.05 -8.03 -19.43
CA ILE A 8 -28.38 -6.67 -19.02
C ILE A 8 -28.48 -6.60 -17.49
N GLY A 9 -29.04 -7.65 -16.86
CA GLY A 9 -29.04 -7.80 -15.40
C GLY A 9 -27.62 -7.81 -14.80
N LEU A 10 -26.67 -8.48 -15.45
CA LEU A 10 -25.25 -8.47 -15.07
C LEU A 10 -24.66 -7.06 -15.13
N VAL A 11 -24.80 -6.36 -16.27
CA VAL A 11 -24.29 -4.99 -16.42
C VAL A 11 -24.87 -4.07 -15.35
N ASN A 12 -26.16 -4.21 -15.04
CA ASN A 12 -26.83 -3.40 -14.02
C ASN A 12 -26.31 -3.68 -12.59
N ARG A 13 -25.94 -4.92 -12.27
CA ARG A 13 -25.31 -5.25 -10.98
C ARG A 13 -23.90 -4.68 -10.86
N ILE A 14 -23.08 -4.86 -11.89
CA ILE A 14 -21.71 -4.30 -11.94
C ILE A 14 -21.77 -2.78 -11.83
N GLN A 15 -22.67 -2.16 -12.58
CA GLN A 15 -22.98 -0.73 -12.48
C GLN A 15 -23.28 -0.36 -11.03
N ARG A 16 -24.31 -0.93 -10.39
CA ARG A 16 -24.67 -0.60 -9.00
C ARG A 16 -23.50 -0.75 -8.03
N ALA A 17 -22.72 -1.80 -8.17
CA ALA A 17 -21.55 -2.02 -7.33
C ALA A 17 -20.50 -0.89 -7.52
N CYS A 18 -20.21 -0.49 -8.77
CA CYS A 18 -19.33 0.63 -9.07
C CYS A 18 -19.88 1.96 -8.51
N THR A 19 -21.21 2.13 -8.49
CA THR A 19 -21.86 3.30 -7.88
C THR A 19 -21.78 3.33 -6.36
N ILE A 20 -21.67 2.19 -5.69
CA ILE A 20 -21.52 2.17 -4.23
C ILE A 20 -20.08 2.54 -3.83
N LEU A 21 -19.08 2.20 -4.65
CA LEU A 21 -17.67 2.38 -4.33
C LEU A 21 -17.05 3.73 -4.76
N GLY A 22 -17.84 4.68 -5.24
CA GLY A 22 -17.32 5.96 -5.75
C GLY A 22 -16.71 5.89 -7.17
N ASP A 23 -16.79 4.75 -7.87
CA ASP A 23 -16.12 4.51 -9.16
C ASP A 23 -16.89 5.09 -10.38
N HIS A 24 -17.49 6.29 -10.24
CA HIS A 24 -18.45 6.88 -11.19
C HIS A 24 -17.83 8.00 -12.07
N GLY A 25 -16.56 7.84 -12.45
CA GLY A 25 -15.85 8.80 -13.31
C GLY A 25 -14.96 9.78 -12.53
N GLY A 26 -13.83 9.27 -12.03
CA GLY A 26 -12.68 10.05 -11.60
C GLY A 26 -11.53 9.96 -12.62
N GLU A 27 -10.33 10.44 -12.29
CA GLU A 27 -9.14 10.36 -13.17
C GLU A 27 -8.81 8.89 -13.53
N GLY A 28 -9.22 8.48 -14.74
CA GLY A 28 -8.99 7.14 -15.30
C GLY A 28 -10.28 6.47 -15.79
N MET A 29 -10.17 5.55 -16.75
CA MET A 29 -11.32 4.81 -17.29
C MET A 29 -11.86 3.86 -16.22
N SER A 30 -12.95 4.24 -15.56
CA SER A 30 -13.56 3.42 -14.50
C SER A 30 -14.36 2.25 -15.08
N LEU A 31 -14.61 1.21 -14.28
CA LEU A 31 -15.38 0.05 -14.76
C LEU A 31 -16.79 0.48 -15.17
N TRP A 32 -17.36 1.47 -14.49
CA TRP A 32 -18.63 2.09 -14.85
C TRP A 32 -18.63 2.67 -16.28
N GLU A 33 -17.54 3.32 -16.70
CA GLU A 33 -17.44 3.96 -18.03
C GLU A 33 -17.23 2.98 -19.18
N ALA A 34 -16.68 1.80 -18.88
CA ALA A 34 -16.54 0.73 -19.85
C ALA A 34 -17.88 0.03 -20.17
N LEU A 35 -18.90 0.21 -19.33
CA LEU A 35 -20.19 -0.46 -19.49
C LEU A 35 -21.10 0.30 -20.48
N PRO A 36 -21.74 -0.41 -21.44
CA PRO A 36 -22.66 0.21 -22.37
C PRO A 36 -23.85 0.87 -21.67
N THR A 37 -24.20 2.08 -22.09
CA THR A 37 -25.32 2.87 -21.54
C THR A 37 -26.09 3.56 -22.67
N VAL A 38 -27.36 3.91 -22.43
CA VAL A 38 -28.18 4.69 -23.38
C VAL A 38 -28.41 6.07 -22.79
N ALA A 39 -27.83 7.12 -23.38
CA ALA A 39 -28.05 8.50 -22.97
C ALA A 39 -29.16 9.15 -23.80
N VAL A 40 -30.12 9.78 -23.13
CA VAL A 40 -31.23 10.48 -23.76
C VAL A 40 -30.89 11.95 -23.94
N VAL A 41 -30.83 12.41 -25.18
CA VAL A 41 -30.45 13.77 -25.56
C VAL A 41 -31.60 14.42 -26.32
N GLY A 42 -31.86 15.69 -26.03
CA GLY A 42 -32.99 16.41 -26.59
C GLY A 42 -33.08 17.83 -26.05
N GLY A 43 -33.51 18.76 -26.90
CA GLY A 43 -33.81 20.12 -26.47
C GLY A 43 -34.84 20.16 -25.34
N GLN A 44 -34.93 21.31 -24.66
CA GLN A 44 -36.01 21.54 -23.70
C GLN A 44 -37.38 21.33 -24.38
N SER A 45 -38.30 20.64 -23.70
CA SER A 45 -39.64 20.35 -24.22
C SER A 45 -39.71 19.49 -25.50
N SER A 46 -38.63 18.81 -25.89
CA SER A 46 -38.64 17.84 -27.01
C SER A 46 -39.39 16.53 -26.69
N GLY A 47 -39.87 16.36 -25.46
CA GLY A 47 -40.60 15.17 -25.03
C GLY A 47 -39.76 14.05 -24.42
N LYS A 48 -38.50 14.31 -24.03
CA LYS A 48 -37.60 13.31 -23.38
C LYS A 48 -38.28 12.56 -22.22
N SER A 49 -38.75 13.29 -21.23
CA SER A 49 -39.40 12.70 -20.05
C SER A 49 -40.65 11.91 -20.43
N SER A 50 -41.44 12.40 -21.40
CA SER A 50 -42.61 11.69 -21.90
C SER A 50 -42.24 10.38 -22.60
N VAL A 51 -41.16 10.35 -23.40
CA VAL A 51 -40.66 9.12 -24.04
C VAL A 51 -40.22 8.11 -22.99
N LEU A 52 -39.47 8.55 -21.96
CA LEU A 52 -39.05 7.68 -20.86
C LEU A 52 -40.23 7.10 -20.09
N GLU A 53 -41.22 7.92 -19.75
CA GLU A 53 -42.45 7.47 -19.08
C GLU A 53 -43.25 6.51 -19.96
N SER A 54 -43.35 6.76 -21.27
CA SER A 54 -44.01 5.87 -22.22
C SER A 54 -43.28 4.54 -22.38
N VAL A 55 -41.95 4.52 -22.33
CA VAL A 55 -41.13 3.29 -22.33
C VAL A 55 -41.33 2.50 -21.04
N VAL A 56 -41.39 3.15 -19.89
CA VAL A 56 -41.63 2.49 -18.58
C VAL A 56 -43.09 2.06 -18.40
N GLY A 57 -44.04 2.82 -18.92
CA GLY A 57 -45.47 2.58 -18.72
C GLY A 57 -46.05 3.27 -17.48
N ARG A 58 -45.30 4.17 -16.82
CA ARG A 58 -45.71 4.83 -15.56
C ARG A 58 -45.30 6.31 -15.53
N ASP A 59 -46.05 7.12 -14.78
CA ASP A 59 -45.72 8.50 -14.45
C ASP A 59 -44.83 8.56 -13.21
N PHE A 60 -43.55 8.88 -13.39
CA PHE A 60 -42.59 8.96 -12.28
C PHE A 60 -41.60 10.11 -12.41
N LEU A 61 -41.54 10.79 -13.56
CA LEU A 61 -40.64 11.93 -13.72
C LEU A 61 -41.34 13.21 -13.26
N PRO A 62 -40.61 14.16 -12.64
CA PRO A 62 -41.16 15.46 -12.31
C PRO A 62 -41.62 16.18 -13.59
N ARG A 63 -42.62 17.06 -13.47
CA ARG A 63 -43.12 17.89 -14.56
C ARG A 63 -43.20 19.34 -14.09
N GLY A 64 -42.80 20.28 -14.94
CA GLY A 64 -42.83 21.70 -14.61
C GLY A 64 -42.37 22.59 -15.77
N SER A 65 -42.52 23.90 -15.60
CA SER A 65 -41.96 24.91 -16.50
C SER A 65 -40.48 25.14 -16.20
N GLY A 66 -39.63 25.24 -17.23
CA GLY A 66 -38.19 25.43 -17.08
C GLY A 66 -37.39 24.12 -17.21
N ILE A 67 -36.19 24.09 -16.64
CA ILE A 67 -35.34 22.90 -16.61
C ILE A 67 -35.86 21.96 -15.52
N VAL A 68 -36.53 20.89 -15.96
CA VAL A 68 -37.16 19.92 -15.06
C VAL A 68 -36.12 18.92 -14.54
N THR A 69 -35.35 18.31 -15.44
CA THR A 69 -34.22 17.43 -15.10
C THR A 69 -32.97 18.29 -14.84
N ARG A 70 -32.64 18.53 -13.55
CA ARG A 70 -31.47 19.32 -13.12
C ARG A 70 -30.24 18.47 -12.74
N ARG A 71 -30.43 17.15 -12.64
CA ARG A 71 -29.40 16.16 -12.36
C ARG A 71 -29.58 14.99 -13.33
N PRO A 72 -28.51 14.35 -13.82
CA PRO A 72 -28.63 13.12 -14.58
C PRO A 72 -29.40 12.06 -13.79
N LEU A 73 -30.35 11.37 -14.41
CA LEU A 73 -31.08 10.25 -13.80
C LEU A 73 -30.68 8.96 -14.49
N VAL A 74 -29.96 8.10 -13.78
CA VAL A 74 -29.62 6.75 -14.22
C VAL A 74 -30.79 5.84 -13.85
N LEU A 75 -31.58 5.51 -14.85
CA LEU A 75 -32.77 4.67 -14.76
C LEU A 75 -32.46 3.24 -15.19
N GLN A 76 -32.56 2.31 -14.26
CA GLN A 76 -32.40 0.87 -14.51
C GLN A 76 -33.77 0.20 -14.46
N LEU A 77 -34.20 -0.36 -15.60
CA LEU A 77 -35.42 -1.14 -15.71
C LEU A 77 -35.09 -2.62 -15.54
N HIS A 78 -35.86 -3.29 -14.67
CA HIS A 78 -35.76 -4.71 -14.39
C HIS A 78 -37.08 -5.38 -14.69
N LYS A 79 -37.05 -6.30 -15.66
CA LYS A 79 -38.19 -7.15 -15.95
C LYS A 79 -38.33 -8.21 -14.85
N THR A 80 -39.52 -8.34 -14.29
CA THR A 80 -39.83 -9.35 -13.27
C THR A 80 -40.81 -10.40 -13.81
N ASP A 81 -40.64 -11.67 -13.43
CA ASP A 81 -41.51 -12.79 -13.85
C ASP A 81 -42.96 -12.73 -13.29
N GLY A 82 -43.24 -11.73 -12.46
CA GLY A 82 -44.55 -11.45 -11.86
C GLY A 82 -44.41 -10.71 -10.53
N GLY A 83 -45.49 -10.08 -10.07
CA GLY A 83 -45.54 -9.38 -8.78
C GLY A 83 -45.95 -7.92 -8.86
N ALA A 84 -45.98 -7.26 -7.69
CA ALA A 84 -46.27 -5.83 -7.59
C ALA A 84 -45.08 -5.01 -8.09
N GLU A 85 -45.37 -3.96 -8.85
CA GLU A 85 -44.35 -3.03 -9.34
C GLU A 85 -43.82 -2.17 -8.19
N TYR A 86 -42.51 -1.94 -8.16
CA TYR A 86 -41.89 -1.07 -7.19
C TYR A 86 -40.62 -0.44 -7.73
N ALA A 87 -40.20 0.66 -7.10
CA ALA A 87 -38.94 1.33 -7.36
C ALA A 87 -38.06 1.36 -6.12
N GLU A 88 -36.75 1.41 -6.33
CA GLU A 88 -35.72 1.55 -5.29
C GLU A 88 -34.68 2.60 -5.72
N PHE A 89 -34.27 3.43 -4.76
CA PHE A 89 -33.19 4.39 -4.98
C PHE A 89 -31.91 3.91 -4.32
N LEU A 90 -30.78 4.18 -4.96
CA LEU A 90 -29.47 3.84 -4.40
C LEU A 90 -29.18 4.55 -3.07
N HIS A 91 -29.65 5.80 -2.91
CA HIS A 91 -29.49 6.55 -1.65
C HIS A 91 -30.44 6.07 -0.54
N ALA A 92 -31.42 5.23 -0.86
CA ALA A 92 -32.40 4.67 0.07
C ALA A 92 -32.57 3.14 -0.12
N PRO A 93 -31.49 2.33 0.02
CA PRO A 93 -31.44 0.93 -0.42
C PRO A 93 -32.35 -0.05 0.37
N LYS A 94 -33.05 0.42 1.41
CA LYS A 94 -33.98 -0.39 2.22
C LYS A 94 -35.44 0.05 2.08
N LYS A 95 -35.71 1.08 1.26
CA LYS A 95 -37.05 1.66 1.09
C LYS A 95 -37.55 1.31 -0.31
N LYS A 96 -38.62 0.51 -0.37
CA LYS A 96 -39.34 0.20 -1.62
C LYS A 96 -40.45 1.22 -1.82
N PHE A 97 -40.56 1.74 -3.03
CA PHE A 97 -41.58 2.70 -3.43
C PHE A 97 -42.60 2.00 -4.35
N PRO A 98 -43.74 1.52 -3.82
CA PRO A 98 -44.78 0.88 -4.63
C PRO A 98 -45.59 1.91 -5.44
N GLU A 99 -45.64 3.17 -4.99
CA GLU A 99 -46.39 4.24 -5.64
C GLU A 99 -45.44 5.18 -6.41
N PHE A 100 -45.60 5.24 -7.73
CA PHE A 100 -44.75 6.06 -8.61
C PHE A 100 -44.94 7.58 -8.40
N ALA A 101 -46.05 8.01 -7.80
CA ALA A 101 -46.20 9.41 -7.37
C ALA A 101 -45.19 9.77 -6.28
N ALA A 102 -44.90 8.84 -5.36
CA ALA A 102 -43.87 9.02 -4.34
C ALA A 102 -42.45 8.98 -4.94
N VAL A 103 -42.22 8.16 -5.97
CA VAL A 103 -40.96 8.15 -6.74
C VAL A 103 -40.70 9.52 -7.36
N ARG A 104 -41.71 10.12 -7.97
CA ARG A 104 -41.62 11.47 -8.56
C ARG A 104 -41.27 12.53 -7.53
N GLN A 105 -41.92 12.46 -6.36
CA GLN A 105 -41.64 13.40 -5.27
C GLN A 105 -40.21 13.22 -4.74
N GLU A 106 -39.77 11.98 -4.54
CA GLU A 106 -38.42 11.66 -4.08
C GLU A 106 -37.34 12.14 -5.07
N ILE A 107 -37.56 12.03 -6.40
CA ILE A 107 -36.63 12.59 -7.40
C ILE A 107 -36.53 14.10 -7.25
N ALA A 108 -37.66 14.79 -7.04
CA ALA A 108 -37.67 16.24 -6.85
C ALA A 108 -36.95 16.65 -5.56
N ASP A 109 -37.25 15.95 -4.45
CA ASP A 109 -36.67 16.20 -3.13
C ASP A 109 -35.15 15.96 -3.12
N GLU A 110 -34.69 14.85 -3.72
CA GLU A 110 -33.25 14.53 -3.81
C GLU A 110 -32.51 15.45 -4.78
N THR A 111 -33.20 15.98 -5.79
CA THR A 111 -32.65 17.04 -6.65
C THR A 111 -32.44 18.32 -5.85
N ASP A 112 -33.49 18.79 -5.17
CA ASP A 112 -33.46 20.02 -4.37
C ASP A 112 -32.49 19.91 -3.18
N ARG A 113 -32.24 18.71 -2.66
CA ARG A 113 -31.26 18.47 -1.58
C ARG A 113 -29.84 18.85 -2.00
N ILE A 114 -29.43 18.55 -3.24
CA ILE A 114 -28.07 18.81 -3.74
C ILE A 114 -27.97 20.16 -4.43
N THR A 115 -28.93 20.50 -5.31
CA THR A 115 -28.86 21.75 -6.09
C THR A 115 -29.46 22.95 -5.38
N GLY A 116 -30.04 22.74 -4.19
CA GLY A 116 -30.84 23.73 -3.49
C GLY A 116 -32.14 24.05 -4.22
N LYS A 117 -32.92 24.99 -3.67
CA LYS A 117 -34.09 25.56 -4.36
C LYS A 117 -33.71 26.54 -5.49
N SER A 118 -32.41 26.87 -5.60
CA SER A 118 -31.83 27.54 -6.76
C SER A 118 -31.96 26.66 -8.00
N LYS A 119 -32.26 27.26 -9.16
CA LYS A 119 -32.41 26.56 -10.45
C LYS A 119 -31.07 26.05 -11.03
N GLN A 120 -30.12 25.68 -10.18
CA GLN A 120 -28.80 25.17 -10.53
C GLN A 120 -28.86 23.69 -10.92
N ILE A 121 -27.83 23.22 -11.63
CA ILE A 121 -27.66 21.83 -12.04
C ILE A 121 -26.52 21.18 -11.27
N SER A 122 -26.49 19.85 -11.23
CA SER A 122 -25.37 19.08 -10.66
C SER A 122 -25.08 17.86 -11.53
N ASN A 123 -23.79 17.55 -11.69
CA ASN A 123 -23.30 16.39 -12.43
C ASN A 123 -23.41 15.07 -11.63
N VAL A 124 -23.81 15.13 -10.36
CA VAL A 124 -23.97 13.93 -9.53
C VAL A 124 -25.29 13.23 -9.90
N PRO A 125 -25.25 12.01 -10.46
CA PRO A 125 -26.46 11.32 -10.92
C PRO A 125 -27.36 10.86 -9.77
N ILE A 126 -28.66 10.71 -10.05
CA ILE A 126 -29.62 9.98 -9.21
C ILE A 126 -29.76 8.57 -9.79
N HIS A 127 -29.65 7.54 -8.96
CA HIS A 127 -29.78 6.15 -9.40
C HIS A 127 -31.12 5.57 -8.94
N LEU A 128 -31.93 5.16 -9.93
CA LEU A 128 -33.27 4.64 -9.75
C LEU A 128 -33.40 3.28 -10.43
N SER A 129 -33.77 2.26 -9.68
CA SER A 129 -34.12 0.93 -10.20
C SER A 129 -35.64 0.74 -10.16
N ILE A 130 -36.26 0.41 -11.29
CA ILE A 130 -37.70 0.08 -11.39
C ILE A 130 -37.84 -1.40 -11.71
N PHE A 131 -38.66 -2.10 -10.92
CA PHE A 131 -38.99 -3.51 -11.09
C PHE A 131 -40.44 -3.63 -11.55
N SER A 132 -40.66 -4.16 -12.76
CA SER A 132 -41.99 -4.32 -13.35
C SER A 132 -42.05 -5.48 -14.34
N PRO A 133 -43.19 -6.20 -14.45
CA PRO A 133 -43.38 -7.22 -15.49
C PRO A 133 -43.63 -6.62 -16.89
N ASN A 134 -43.94 -5.31 -16.97
CA ASN A 134 -44.37 -4.62 -18.19
C ASN A 134 -43.22 -3.87 -18.90
N VAL A 135 -41.99 -4.01 -18.41
CA VAL A 135 -40.78 -3.37 -18.95
C VAL A 135 -39.80 -4.41 -19.49
N VAL A 136 -38.84 -3.96 -20.29
CA VAL A 136 -37.67 -4.74 -20.69
C VAL A 136 -36.48 -4.38 -19.81
N ASP A 137 -35.53 -5.30 -19.67
CA ASP A 137 -34.26 -4.96 -19.04
C ASP A 137 -33.54 -3.92 -19.92
N LEU A 138 -33.34 -2.72 -19.37
CA LEU A 138 -32.76 -1.59 -20.07
C LEU A 138 -32.23 -0.56 -19.09
N THR A 139 -31.09 0.05 -19.41
CA THR A 139 -30.52 1.16 -18.62
C THR A 139 -30.45 2.42 -19.47
N LEU A 140 -31.13 3.45 -18.98
CA LEU A 140 -31.30 4.75 -19.63
C LEU A 140 -30.73 5.84 -18.72
N ILE A 141 -30.10 6.84 -19.31
CA ILE A 141 -29.62 8.03 -18.60
C ILE A 141 -30.43 9.21 -19.13
N ASP A 142 -31.34 9.76 -18.31
CA ASP A 142 -32.01 11.02 -18.61
C ASP A 142 -31.05 12.17 -18.31
N LEU A 143 -30.79 13.01 -19.31
CA LEU A 143 -29.93 14.16 -19.19
C LEU A 143 -30.75 15.46 -19.22
N PRO A 144 -30.26 16.54 -18.59
CA PRO A 144 -30.88 17.85 -18.71
C PRO A 144 -31.11 18.24 -20.18
N GLY A 145 -32.25 18.87 -20.45
CA GLY A 145 -32.57 19.31 -21.81
C GLY A 145 -31.66 20.46 -22.24
N LEU A 146 -31.17 20.41 -23.48
CA LEU A 146 -30.39 21.50 -24.07
C LEU A 146 -31.26 22.78 -24.12
N THR A 147 -30.74 23.87 -23.56
CA THR A 147 -31.40 25.19 -23.52
C THR A 147 -30.55 26.20 -24.30
N LYS A 148 -31.17 27.19 -24.93
CA LYS A 148 -30.46 28.22 -25.71
C LYS A 148 -30.29 29.54 -24.95
N VAL A 149 -31.07 29.74 -23.89
CA VAL A 149 -31.14 30.99 -23.14
C VAL A 149 -31.32 30.66 -21.65
N ALA A 150 -30.58 31.34 -20.78
CA ALA A 150 -30.76 31.26 -19.33
C ALA A 150 -32.07 31.95 -18.92
N VAL A 151 -32.88 31.29 -18.10
CA VAL A 151 -34.10 31.91 -17.53
C VAL A 151 -33.79 32.68 -16.25
N GLU A 152 -34.68 33.59 -15.83
CA GLU A 152 -34.51 34.37 -14.60
C GLU A 152 -34.18 33.49 -13.38
N GLY A 153 -33.06 33.80 -12.72
CA GLY A 153 -32.52 33.09 -11.57
C GLY A 153 -31.51 31.98 -11.89
N GLN A 154 -31.12 31.79 -13.16
CA GLN A 154 -30.02 30.91 -13.56
C GLN A 154 -28.76 31.71 -13.90
N PRO A 155 -27.56 31.14 -13.71
CA PRO A 155 -26.32 31.77 -14.16
C PRO A 155 -26.26 31.82 -15.70
N GLU A 156 -25.57 32.81 -16.25
CA GLU A 156 -25.38 32.91 -17.71
C GLU A 156 -24.60 31.70 -18.28
N SER A 157 -23.75 31.06 -17.47
CA SER A 157 -23.00 29.85 -17.83
C SER A 157 -23.85 28.58 -17.97
N ILE A 158 -25.12 28.61 -17.56
CA ILE A 158 -25.94 27.37 -17.44
C ILE A 158 -26.06 26.60 -18.75
N VAL A 159 -26.07 27.31 -19.88
CA VAL A 159 -26.14 26.70 -21.21
C VAL A 159 -24.89 25.88 -21.49
N GLU A 160 -23.72 26.46 -21.24
CA GLU A 160 -22.42 25.80 -21.39
C GLU A 160 -22.26 24.65 -20.39
N ASP A 161 -22.70 24.85 -19.14
CA ASP A 161 -22.63 23.83 -18.09
C ASP A 161 -23.49 22.59 -18.43
N ILE A 162 -24.69 22.79 -18.98
CA ILE A 162 -25.55 21.70 -19.45
C ILE A 162 -24.92 21.00 -20.65
N GLU A 163 -24.41 21.75 -21.63
CA GLU A 163 -23.79 21.17 -22.80
C GLU A 163 -22.56 20.32 -22.42
N MET A 164 -21.70 20.85 -21.55
CA MET A 164 -20.52 20.14 -21.04
C MET A 164 -20.91 18.89 -20.26
N MET A 165 -21.96 18.97 -19.43
CA MET A 165 -22.51 17.81 -18.73
C MET A 165 -22.99 16.75 -19.72
N VAL A 166 -23.81 17.11 -20.72
CA VAL A 166 -24.29 16.15 -21.73
C VAL A 166 -23.13 15.54 -22.50
N ARG A 167 -22.16 16.35 -22.95
CA ARG A 167 -20.93 15.91 -23.64
C ARG A 167 -20.16 14.86 -22.84
N SER A 168 -19.98 15.06 -21.54
CA SER A 168 -19.30 14.10 -20.65
C SER A 168 -19.90 12.68 -20.66
N TYR A 169 -21.19 12.55 -21.00
CA TYR A 169 -21.84 11.24 -21.17
C TYR A 169 -21.76 10.75 -22.61
N VAL A 170 -22.05 11.61 -23.60
CA VAL A 170 -22.19 11.19 -25.00
C VAL A 170 -20.87 11.05 -25.76
N GLU A 171 -19.79 11.67 -25.31
CA GLU A 171 -18.44 11.49 -25.89
C GLU A 171 -17.89 10.08 -25.62
N LYS A 172 -18.42 9.38 -24.62
CA LYS A 172 -18.00 8.02 -24.28
C LYS A 172 -18.34 7.07 -25.44
N PRO A 173 -17.36 6.29 -25.95
CA PRO A 173 -17.57 5.44 -27.13
C PRO A 173 -18.56 4.30 -26.89
N ASN A 174 -18.77 3.91 -25.62
CA ASN A 174 -19.73 2.87 -25.23
C ASN A 174 -21.13 3.43 -24.93
N CYS A 175 -21.35 4.74 -25.10
CA CYS A 175 -22.65 5.36 -24.91
C CYS A 175 -23.45 5.34 -26.22
N ILE A 176 -24.63 4.72 -26.20
CA ILE A 176 -25.65 4.82 -27.24
C ILE A 176 -26.37 6.14 -27.05
N ILE A 177 -26.56 6.91 -28.12
CA ILE A 177 -27.20 8.23 -28.09
C ILE A 177 -28.63 8.07 -28.58
N LEU A 178 -29.60 8.40 -27.72
CA LEU A 178 -31.01 8.49 -28.09
C LEU A 178 -31.35 9.96 -28.35
N ALA A 179 -31.33 10.38 -29.62
CA ALA A 179 -31.55 11.75 -30.04
C ALA A 179 -33.04 12.03 -30.28
N ILE A 180 -33.68 12.72 -29.34
CA ILE A 180 -35.11 13.02 -29.34
C ILE A 180 -35.37 14.40 -29.93
N SER A 181 -36.09 14.44 -31.05
CA SER A 181 -36.49 15.67 -31.76
C SER A 181 -38.01 15.73 -31.94
N PRO A 182 -38.65 16.89 -31.78
CA PRO A 182 -40.07 17.03 -32.05
C PRO A 182 -40.35 17.17 -33.55
N ALA A 183 -41.45 16.59 -34.04
CA ALA A 183 -41.83 16.57 -35.45
C ALA A 183 -42.31 17.92 -35.98
N ASN A 184 -42.78 18.80 -35.10
CA ASN A 184 -43.25 20.13 -35.45
C ASN A 184 -42.13 21.16 -35.64
N GLN A 185 -40.86 20.73 -35.61
CA GLN A 185 -39.70 21.54 -35.88
C GLN A 185 -38.85 20.85 -36.95
N ASP A 186 -38.13 21.64 -37.76
CA ASP A 186 -37.21 21.09 -38.75
C ASP A 186 -36.07 20.35 -38.06
N ILE A 187 -35.82 19.11 -38.49
CA ILE A 187 -34.77 18.25 -37.96
C ILE A 187 -33.38 18.88 -38.12
N ALA A 188 -33.18 19.71 -39.14
CA ALA A 188 -31.93 20.44 -39.37
C ALA A 188 -31.59 21.41 -38.22
N THR A 189 -32.58 21.82 -37.43
CA THR A 189 -32.41 22.72 -36.28
C THR A 189 -32.31 22.00 -34.94
N SER A 190 -32.32 20.66 -34.95
CA SER A 190 -32.30 19.85 -33.73
C SER A 190 -30.93 19.88 -33.05
N ASP A 191 -30.91 20.40 -31.82
CA ASP A 191 -29.70 20.44 -30.99
C ASP A 191 -29.21 19.02 -30.65
N ALA A 192 -30.12 18.05 -30.55
CA ALA A 192 -29.76 16.65 -30.27
C ALA A 192 -29.01 16.00 -31.43
N ILE A 193 -29.44 16.26 -32.67
CA ILE A 193 -28.78 15.74 -33.87
C ILE A 193 -27.46 16.45 -34.13
N LYS A 194 -27.41 17.78 -33.90
CA LYS A 194 -26.16 18.53 -33.95
C LYS A 194 -25.13 17.93 -32.99
N LEU A 195 -25.49 17.75 -31.72
CA LEU A 195 -24.58 17.18 -30.73
C LEU A 195 -24.18 15.75 -31.08
N ALA A 196 -25.14 14.91 -31.49
CA ALA A 196 -24.86 13.54 -31.88
C ALA A 196 -23.87 13.46 -33.06
N ARG A 197 -24.00 14.33 -34.07
CA ARG A 197 -23.10 14.37 -35.23
C ARG A 197 -21.68 14.79 -34.87
N GLU A 198 -21.51 15.65 -33.88
CA GLU A 198 -20.17 16.07 -33.43
C GLU A 198 -19.41 14.93 -32.74
N VAL A 199 -20.10 14.06 -32.00
CA VAL A 199 -19.49 12.95 -31.25
C VAL A 199 -19.61 11.58 -31.91
N ASP A 200 -20.49 11.45 -32.90
CA ASP A 200 -20.74 10.24 -33.71
C ASP A 200 -21.02 10.62 -35.18
N PRO A 201 -20.00 11.04 -35.95
CA PRO A 201 -20.18 11.48 -37.34
C PRO A 201 -20.67 10.38 -38.29
N SER A 202 -20.39 9.11 -38.00
CA SER A 202 -20.84 7.97 -38.82
C SER A 202 -22.26 7.50 -38.46
N GLY A 203 -22.80 7.94 -37.31
CA GLY A 203 -24.14 7.59 -36.83
C GLY A 203 -24.26 6.14 -36.39
N GLU A 204 -23.16 5.50 -35.98
CA GLU A 204 -23.08 4.08 -35.65
C GLU A 204 -23.72 3.73 -34.30
N ARG A 205 -23.83 4.70 -33.40
CA ARG A 205 -24.37 4.53 -32.04
C ARG A 205 -25.49 5.51 -31.72
N THR A 206 -26.04 6.18 -32.73
CA THR A 206 -27.10 7.18 -32.60
C THR A 206 -28.44 6.64 -33.12
N PHE A 207 -29.47 6.71 -32.26
CA PHE A 207 -30.86 6.38 -32.56
C PHE A 207 -31.67 7.67 -32.61
N GLY A 208 -32.40 7.88 -33.70
CA GLY A 208 -33.27 9.04 -33.87
C GLY A 208 -34.69 8.74 -33.38
N VAL A 209 -35.25 9.63 -32.55
CA VAL A 209 -36.64 9.54 -32.10
C VAL A 209 -37.38 10.82 -32.47
N ILE A 210 -38.51 10.66 -33.14
CA ILE A 210 -39.40 11.76 -33.50
C ILE A 210 -40.63 11.75 -32.60
N THR A 211 -40.85 12.83 -31.85
CA THR A 211 -42.02 12.99 -30.97
C THR A 211 -43.02 13.99 -31.56
N LYS A 212 -44.23 14.10 -31.00
CA LYS A 212 -45.22 15.12 -31.38
C LYS A 212 -45.68 15.07 -32.85
N LEU A 213 -45.72 13.87 -33.45
CA LEU A 213 -46.22 13.66 -34.82
C LEU A 213 -47.70 14.06 -34.97
N ASP A 214 -48.46 13.99 -33.88
CA ASP A 214 -49.85 14.40 -33.76
C ASP A 214 -50.05 15.92 -33.78
N LEU A 215 -48.98 16.71 -33.55
CA LEU A 215 -49.01 18.17 -33.50
C LEU A 215 -48.39 18.82 -34.74
N MET A 216 -48.22 18.07 -35.83
CA MET A 216 -47.75 18.60 -37.10
C MET A 216 -48.84 19.41 -37.81
N ASP A 217 -48.42 20.39 -38.61
CA ASP A 217 -49.34 21.19 -39.41
C ASP A 217 -50.05 20.32 -40.44
N GLN A 218 -51.36 20.53 -40.61
CA GLN A 218 -52.15 19.76 -41.57
C GLN A 218 -51.57 19.88 -42.99
N GLY A 219 -51.34 18.74 -43.64
CA GLY A 219 -50.72 18.66 -44.96
C GLY A 219 -49.19 18.49 -44.93
N THR A 220 -48.56 18.48 -43.75
CA THR A 220 -47.15 18.12 -43.58
C THR A 220 -47.01 16.74 -42.93
N ASN A 221 -45.89 16.05 -43.18
CA ASN A 221 -45.58 14.77 -42.54
C ASN A 221 -44.07 14.65 -42.30
N ALA A 222 -43.69 13.75 -41.39
CA ALA A 222 -42.30 13.47 -41.05
C ALA A 222 -41.76 12.21 -41.77
N LEU A 223 -42.41 11.78 -42.86
CA LEU A 223 -42.11 10.50 -43.51
C LEU A 223 -40.67 10.46 -44.03
N ASP A 224 -40.19 11.54 -44.63
CA ASP A 224 -38.82 11.65 -45.13
C ASP A 224 -37.77 11.51 -44.01
N VAL A 225 -38.11 11.92 -42.79
CA VAL A 225 -37.23 11.76 -41.62
C VAL A 225 -37.30 10.32 -41.11
N LEU A 226 -38.52 9.77 -40.93
CA LEU A 226 -38.73 8.41 -40.42
C LEU A 226 -38.16 7.33 -41.35
N GLU A 227 -38.18 7.54 -42.67
CA GLU A 227 -37.58 6.65 -43.66
C GLU A 227 -36.07 6.91 -43.88
N GLY A 228 -35.50 7.89 -43.16
CA GLY A 228 -34.08 8.21 -43.20
C GLY A 228 -33.61 8.89 -44.50
N ARG A 229 -34.53 9.45 -45.30
CA ARG A 229 -34.22 10.21 -46.53
C ARG A 229 -33.66 11.60 -46.22
N SER A 230 -34.25 12.29 -45.23
CA SER A 230 -33.85 13.65 -44.84
C SER A 230 -32.54 13.66 -44.04
N TYR A 231 -32.41 12.75 -43.07
CA TYR A 231 -31.18 12.56 -42.31
C TYR A 231 -30.91 11.06 -42.10
N LYS A 232 -29.83 10.57 -42.69
CA LYS A 232 -29.48 9.15 -42.67
C LYS A 232 -28.68 8.79 -41.42
N LEU A 233 -29.22 7.89 -40.60
CA LEU A 233 -28.55 7.22 -39.49
C LEU A 233 -28.29 5.75 -39.86
N GLN A 234 -27.36 5.09 -39.15
CA GLN A 234 -27.17 3.63 -39.31
C GLN A 234 -28.29 2.83 -38.63
N HIS A 235 -28.93 3.42 -37.63
CA HIS A 235 -30.10 2.88 -36.94
C HIS A 235 -31.39 3.55 -37.39
N PRO A 236 -32.54 2.85 -37.33
CA PRO A 236 -33.80 3.39 -37.80
C PRO A 236 -34.30 4.55 -36.93
N TRP A 237 -35.03 5.46 -37.56
CA TRP A 237 -35.81 6.47 -36.85
C TRP A 237 -37.09 5.86 -36.29
N VAL A 238 -37.46 6.24 -35.07
CA VAL A 238 -38.68 5.77 -34.42
C VAL A 238 -39.58 6.95 -34.05
N GLY A 239 -40.80 6.93 -34.55
CA GLY A 239 -41.86 7.86 -34.20
C GLY A 239 -42.54 7.44 -32.89
N VAL A 240 -42.76 8.38 -31.98
CA VAL A 240 -43.44 8.17 -30.70
C VAL A 240 -44.50 9.24 -30.51
N VAL A 241 -45.73 8.82 -30.23
CA VAL A 241 -46.85 9.72 -29.91
C VAL A 241 -47.14 9.61 -28.42
N ASN A 242 -46.92 10.71 -27.71
CA ASN A 242 -47.08 10.77 -26.27
C ASN A 242 -48.42 11.40 -25.89
N ARG A 243 -48.81 11.31 -24.62
CA ARG A 243 -49.97 12.03 -24.07
C ARG A 243 -49.83 13.53 -24.27
N SER A 244 -50.92 14.18 -24.66
CA SER A 244 -51.01 15.64 -24.69
C SER A 244 -51.04 16.23 -23.28
N GLN A 245 -50.80 17.53 -23.14
CA GLN A 245 -50.93 18.22 -21.85
C GLN A 245 -52.34 18.08 -21.26
N ALA A 246 -53.37 18.03 -22.12
CA ALA A 246 -54.74 17.79 -21.70
C ALA A 246 -54.95 16.38 -21.15
N ASP A 247 -54.34 15.36 -21.76
CA ASP A 247 -54.39 13.98 -21.28
C ASP A 247 -53.64 13.82 -19.94
N ILE A 248 -52.53 14.53 -19.77
CA ILE A 248 -51.77 14.57 -18.51
C ILE A 248 -52.60 15.21 -17.40
N ASN A 249 -53.25 16.35 -17.68
CA ASN A 249 -54.10 17.04 -16.72
C ASN A 249 -55.34 16.20 -16.32
N LYS A 250 -55.80 15.34 -17.24
CA LYS A 250 -56.88 14.37 -17.01
C LYS A 250 -56.39 13.06 -16.39
N SER A 251 -55.09 12.92 -16.11
CA SER A 251 -54.46 11.71 -15.59
C SER A 251 -54.82 10.45 -16.40
N VAL A 252 -54.84 10.57 -17.73
CA VAL A 252 -55.11 9.43 -18.62
C VAL A 252 -54.06 8.35 -18.39
N ASP A 253 -54.53 7.11 -18.17
CA ASP A 253 -53.67 5.97 -17.91
C ASP A 253 -52.69 5.69 -19.06
N MET A 254 -51.47 5.25 -18.73
CA MET A 254 -50.41 5.03 -19.69
C MET A 254 -50.70 3.86 -20.64
N MET A 255 -51.41 2.83 -20.18
CA MET A 255 -51.83 1.73 -21.06
C MET A 255 -52.89 2.17 -22.07
N ALA A 256 -53.73 3.15 -21.71
CA ALA A 256 -54.63 3.79 -22.67
C ALA A 256 -53.85 4.65 -23.67
N ALA A 257 -52.80 5.35 -23.23
CA ALA A 257 -51.93 6.13 -24.12
C ALA A 257 -51.20 5.27 -25.16
N ARG A 258 -50.63 4.13 -24.75
CA ARG A 258 -49.97 3.18 -25.67
C ARG A 258 -50.94 2.61 -26.72
N ARG A 259 -52.20 2.34 -26.34
CA ARG A 259 -53.23 1.90 -27.29
C ARG A 259 -53.58 2.99 -28.30
N LYS A 260 -53.75 4.23 -27.84
CA LYS A 260 -53.97 5.39 -28.73
C LYS A 260 -52.78 5.62 -29.68
N GLU A 261 -51.56 5.41 -29.21
CA GLU A 261 -50.36 5.49 -30.06
C GLU A 261 -50.40 4.44 -31.18
N LEU A 262 -50.70 3.19 -30.84
CA LEU A 262 -50.85 2.12 -31.83
C LEU A 262 -51.96 2.45 -32.84
N GLU A 263 -53.15 2.85 -32.35
CA GLU A 263 -54.27 3.26 -33.19
C GLU A 263 -53.91 4.43 -34.11
N TYR A 264 -53.13 5.41 -33.63
CA TYR A 264 -52.68 6.54 -34.44
C TYR A 264 -51.82 6.08 -35.62
N PHE A 265 -50.84 5.21 -35.38
CA PHE A 265 -49.96 4.72 -36.44
C PHE A 265 -50.69 3.78 -37.41
N GLU A 266 -51.62 2.95 -36.93
CA GLU A 266 -52.39 2.02 -37.78
C GLU A 266 -53.44 2.76 -38.63
N SER A 267 -54.06 3.80 -38.09
CA SER A 267 -55.12 4.55 -38.78
C SER A 267 -54.60 5.72 -39.63
N SER A 268 -53.33 6.12 -39.47
CA SER A 268 -52.73 7.21 -40.24
C SER A 268 -52.53 6.82 -41.72
N PRO A 269 -53.03 7.63 -42.67
CA PRO A 269 -52.79 7.43 -44.10
C PRO A 269 -51.30 7.45 -44.47
N GLU A 270 -50.52 8.30 -43.80
CA GLU A 270 -49.11 8.56 -44.10
C GLU A 270 -48.15 7.59 -43.42
N TYR A 271 -48.51 7.09 -42.23
CA TYR A 271 -47.62 6.26 -41.40
C TYR A 271 -48.04 4.78 -41.29
N GLY A 272 -49.20 4.40 -41.84
CA GLY A 272 -49.76 3.05 -41.73
C GLY A 272 -48.81 1.92 -42.12
N HIS A 273 -48.01 2.09 -43.17
CA HIS A 273 -47.03 1.08 -43.60
C HIS A 273 -45.84 0.93 -42.63
N LEU A 274 -45.60 1.94 -41.78
CA LEU A 274 -44.53 1.95 -40.78
C LEU A 274 -45.01 1.55 -39.38
N ALA A 275 -46.30 1.34 -39.16
CA ALA A 275 -46.88 1.14 -37.82
C ALA A 275 -46.13 0.08 -36.97
N HIS A 276 -45.71 -1.04 -37.58
CA HIS A 276 -44.97 -2.10 -36.90
C HIS A 276 -43.54 -1.74 -36.45
N LYS A 277 -43.00 -0.59 -36.90
CA LYS A 277 -41.67 -0.05 -36.55
C LYS A 277 -41.76 1.26 -35.75
N MET A 278 -42.96 1.60 -35.26
CA MET A 278 -43.21 2.85 -34.53
C MET A 278 -43.72 2.55 -33.12
N GLY A 279 -43.69 3.58 -32.28
CA GLY A 279 -44.22 3.56 -30.93
C GLY A 279 -43.20 3.27 -29.82
N ALA A 280 -43.58 3.60 -28.59
CA ALA A 280 -42.71 3.49 -27.43
C ALA A 280 -42.33 2.04 -27.09
N GLU A 281 -43.24 1.08 -27.30
CA GLU A 281 -42.97 -0.34 -27.05
C GLU A 281 -41.95 -0.92 -28.05
N TYR A 282 -42.07 -0.55 -29.33
CA TYR A 282 -41.09 -0.94 -30.34
C TYR A 282 -39.71 -0.34 -30.03
N LEU A 283 -39.66 0.95 -29.64
CA LEU A 283 -38.43 1.62 -29.24
C LEU A 283 -37.72 0.90 -28.09
N ALA A 284 -38.47 0.53 -27.05
CA ALA A 284 -37.92 -0.18 -25.89
C ALA A 284 -37.30 -1.53 -26.29
N LYS A 285 -37.99 -2.32 -27.12
CA LYS A 285 -37.50 -3.61 -27.62
C LYS A 285 -36.28 -3.45 -28.53
N LEU A 286 -36.28 -2.43 -29.39
CA LEU A 286 -35.16 -2.10 -30.28
C LEU A 286 -33.90 -1.76 -29.48
N LEU A 287 -34.03 -0.86 -28.49
CA LEU A 287 -32.91 -0.44 -27.64
C LEU A 287 -32.38 -1.58 -26.78
N SER A 288 -33.27 -2.40 -26.19
CA SER A 288 -32.85 -3.56 -25.38
C SER A 288 -32.06 -4.58 -26.21
N LYS A 289 -32.55 -4.94 -27.41
CA LYS A 289 -31.84 -5.85 -28.31
C LYS A 289 -30.50 -5.29 -28.80
N HIS A 290 -30.44 -4.00 -29.13
CA HIS A 290 -29.20 -3.37 -29.54
C HIS A 290 -28.18 -3.32 -28.39
N LEU A 291 -28.63 -2.91 -27.20
CA LEU A 291 -27.81 -2.88 -26.00
C LEU A 291 -27.22 -4.26 -25.68
N GLU A 292 -28.00 -5.34 -25.78
CA GLU A 292 -27.52 -6.71 -25.60
C GLU A 292 -26.39 -7.05 -26.59
N THR A 293 -26.57 -6.71 -27.86
CA THR A 293 -25.58 -6.96 -28.92
C THR A 293 -24.26 -6.24 -28.60
N VAL A 294 -24.34 -4.97 -28.19
CA VAL A 294 -23.18 -4.16 -27.81
C VAL A 294 -22.50 -4.72 -26.57
N ILE A 295 -23.26 -5.09 -25.53
CA ILE A 295 -22.73 -5.71 -24.31
C ILE A 295 -21.95 -6.97 -24.67
N ARG A 296 -22.54 -7.86 -25.48
CA ARG A 296 -21.91 -9.12 -25.88
C ARG A 296 -20.59 -8.91 -26.63
N GLN A 297 -20.54 -7.94 -27.53
CA GLN A 297 -19.30 -7.61 -28.27
C GLN A 297 -18.22 -7.01 -27.35
N ARG A 298 -18.61 -6.32 -26.28
CA ARG A 298 -17.69 -5.62 -25.37
C ARG A 298 -17.26 -6.43 -24.15
N ILE A 299 -17.94 -7.52 -23.80
CA ILE A 299 -17.58 -8.38 -22.67
C ILE A 299 -16.08 -8.77 -22.64
N PRO A 300 -15.46 -9.22 -23.76
CA PRO A 300 -14.05 -9.57 -23.75
C PRO A 300 -13.14 -8.40 -23.37
N SER A 301 -13.43 -7.18 -23.85
CA SER A 301 -12.67 -5.99 -23.49
C SER A 301 -12.90 -5.57 -22.03
N ILE A 302 -14.11 -5.77 -21.50
CA ILE A 302 -14.43 -5.49 -20.09
C ILE A 302 -13.68 -6.47 -19.17
N ILE A 303 -13.63 -7.76 -19.52
CA ILE A 303 -12.86 -8.76 -18.76
C ILE A 303 -11.37 -8.41 -18.76
N ALA A 304 -10.82 -8.02 -19.92
CA ALA A 304 -9.41 -7.61 -20.02
C ALA A 304 -9.10 -6.39 -19.15
N LEU A 305 -10.01 -5.39 -19.13
CA LEU A 305 -9.90 -4.22 -18.25
C LEU A 305 -9.94 -4.63 -16.78
N ILE A 306 -10.91 -5.46 -16.39
CA ILE A 306 -11.05 -5.94 -15.00
C ILE A 306 -9.79 -6.66 -14.53
N ASN A 307 -9.26 -7.60 -15.33
CA ASN A 307 -8.06 -8.34 -14.98
C ASN A 307 -6.84 -7.41 -14.86
N LYS A 308 -6.67 -6.48 -15.81
CA LYS A 308 -5.60 -5.48 -15.74
C LYS A 308 -5.69 -4.64 -14.45
N THR A 309 -6.89 -4.15 -14.11
CA THR A 309 -7.09 -3.35 -12.89
C THR A 309 -6.89 -4.19 -11.62
N ILE A 310 -7.28 -5.48 -11.61
CA ILE A 310 -6.98 -6.41 -10.51
C ILE A 310 -5.47 -6.53 -10.30
N ASP A 311 -4.70 -6.69 -11.38
CA ASP A 311 -3.23 -6.81 -11.30
C ASP A 311 -2.58 -5.51 -10.78
N GLU A 312 -3.05 -4.35 -11.25
CA GLU A 312 -2.61 -3.03 -10.77
C GLU A 312 -2.92 -2.84 -9.28
N LEU A 313 -4.14 -3.15 -8.84
CA LEU A 313 -4.55 -3.05 -7.43
C LEU A 313 -3.78 -4.05 -6.54
N ASN A 314 -3.51 -5.26 -7.01
CA ASN A 314 -2.69 -6.23 -6.28
C ASN A 314 -1.25 -5.74 -6.14
N ALA A 315 -0.64 -5.20 -7.21
CA ALA A 315 0.71 -4.66 -7.16
C ALA A 315 0.83 -3.46 -6.22
N GLU A 316 -0.18 -2.59 -6.20
CA GLU A 316 -0.26 -1.47 -5.25
C GLU A 316 -0.41 -1.97 -3.81
N LEU A 317 -1.27 -2.99 -3.59
CA LEU A 317 -1.46 -3.60 -2.28
C LEU A 317 -0.20 -4.31 -1.76
N ASP A 318 0.55 -4.98 -2.64
CA ASP A 318 1.82 -5.62 -2.27
C ASP A 318 2.89 -4.56 -1.95
N ARG A 319 2.84 -3.38 -2.57
CA ARG A 319 3.76 -2.25 -2.25
C ARG A 319 3.43 -1.57 -0.92
N ILE A 320 2.15 -1.36 -0.61
CA ILE A 320 1.68 -0.71 0.64
C ILE A 320 1.58 -1.74 1.80
N GLY A 321 1.68 -3.02 1.47
CA GLY A 321 1.51 -4.15 2.38
C GLY A 321 0.05 -4.57 2.50
N ARG A 322 -0.19 -5.86 2.72
CA ARG A 322 -1.54 -6.43 2.85
C ARG A 322 -2.19 -6.09 4.19
N PRO A 323 -3.55 -6.10 4.26
CA PRO A 323 -4.26 -5.88 5.52
C PRO A 323 -3.84 -6.92 6.56
N ILE A 324 -3.63 -6.48 7.80
CA ILE A 324 -3.36 -7.40 8.91
C ILE A 324 -4.69 -8.04 9.32
N GLY A 325 -4.68 -9.35 9.56
CA GLY A 325 -5.85 -10.03 10.11
C GLY A 325 -6.23 -9.44 11.48
N VAL A 326 -7.54 -9.29 11.72
CA VAL A 326 -8.07 -8.74 12.98
C VAL A 326 -7.87 -9.72 14.15
N ASP A 327 -7.51 -10.97 13.86
CA ASP A 327 -7.29 -12.01 14.85
C ASP A 327 -5.92 -11.90 15.51
N GLY A 328 -5.86 -12.13 16.84
CA GLY A 328 -4.59 -12.07 17.58
C GLY A 328 -3.54 -13.05 17.05
N GLY A 329 -3.97 -14.20 16.52
CA GLY A 329 -3.06 -15.16 15.87
C GLY A 329 -2.45 -14.64 14.56
N ALA A 330 -3.22 -13.91 13.77
CA ALA A 330 -2.72 -13.29 12.54
C ALA A 330 -1.76 -12.13 12.86
N GLN A 331 -2.09 -11.30 13.84
CA GLN A 331 -1.22 -10.23 14.33
C GLN A 331 0.12 -10.78 14.84
N LEU A 332 0.07 -11.84 15.64
CA LEU A 332 1.28 -12.52 16.13
C LEU A 332 2.13 -13.07 14.98
N TYR A 333 1.50 -13.73 14.01
CA TYR A 333 2.20 -14.26 12.84
C TYR A 333 2.94 -13.16 12.08
N THR A 334 2.27 -12.03 11.82
CA THR A 334 2.84 -10.87 11.13
C THR A 334 4.03 -10.29 11.90
N ILE A 335 3.92 -10.13 13.22
CA ILE A 335 5.04 -9.65 14.06
C ILE A 335 6.23 -10.60 13.97
N LEU A 336 6.00 -11.91 14.07
CA LEU A 336 7.06 -12.92 14.01
C LEU A 336 7.73 -12.98 12.62
N GLU A 337 6.96 -12.79 11.55
CA GLU A 337 7.47 -12.72 10.19
C GLU A 337 8.43 -11.53 10.01
N MET A 338 8.04 -10.34 10.50
CA MET A 338 8.90 -9.15 10.46
C MET A 338 10.16 -9.31 11.30
N CYS A 339 10.06 -9.94 12.48
CA CYS A 339 11.22 -10.24 13.30
C CYS A 339 12.18 -11.19 12.59
N ARG A 340 11.68 -12.21 11.89
CA ARG A 340 12.49 -13.12 11.08
C ARG A 340 13.16 -12.42 9.91
N ALA A 341 12.46 -11.48 9.26
CA ALA A 341 13.01 -10.67 8.18
C ALA A 341 14.17 -9.80 8.69
N PHE A 342 13.99 -9.13 9.84
CA PHE A 342 15.06 -8.41 10.52
C PHE A 342 16.24 -9.31 10.91
N ASP A 343 15.99 -10.47 11.55
CA ASP A 343 17.03 -11.43 11.94
C ASP A 343 17.83 -11.94 10.74
N ARG A 344 17.19 -12.11 9.58
CA ARG A 344 17.86 -12.48 8.33
C ARG A 344 18.80 -11.36 7.86
N ILE A 345 18.31 -10.13 7.76
CA ILE A 345 19.08 -8.97 7.32
C ILE A 345 20.25 -8.70 8.28
N PHE A 346 20.03 -8.81 9.59
CA PHE A 346 21.08 -8.64 10.60
C PHE A 346 22.19 -9.69 10.45
N ARG A 347 21.83 -10.96 10.23
CA ARG A 347 22.81 -12.03 9.96
C ARG A 347 23.60 -11.78 8.68
N GLU A 348 22.94 -11.33 7.62
CA GLU A 348 23.61 -10.96 6.36
C GLU A 348 24.63 -9.82 6.57
N HIS A 349 24.33 -8.83 7.41
CA HIS A 349 25.29 -7.77 7.77
C HIS A 349 26.48 -8.25 8.60
N LEU A 350 26.28 -9.29 9.40
CA LEU A 350 27.29 -9.84 10.28
C LEU A 350 28.24 -10.81 9.55
N GLU A 351 27.71 -11.65 8.65
CA GLU A 351 28.46 -12.75 8.00
C GLU A 351 28.75 -12.49 6.50
N GLY A 352 27.90 -11.73 5.79
CA GLY A 352 27.77 -11.78 4.34
C GLY A 352 28.67 -10.86 3.51
N GLY A 353 29.93 -10.65 3.90
CA GLY A 353 30.87 -9.81 3.12
C GLY A 353 30.52 -8.33 3.04
N ARG A 354 29.63 -7.86 3.94
CA ARG A 354 29.29 -6.45 4.16
C ARG A 354 30.23 -5.83 5.22
N PRO A 355 30.39 -4.49 5.28
CA PRO A 355 31.37 -3.83 6.15
C PRO A 355 31.18 -4.04 7.66
N GLY A 356 30.15 -4.76 8.12
CA GLY A 356 29.93 -5.05 9.53
C GLY A 356 30.99 -5.99 10.12
N GLY A 357 31.16 -7.16 9.50
CA GLY A 357 32.18 -8.14 9.91
C GLY A 357 33.60 -7.59 9.81
N ASP A 358 33.93 -6.93 8.70
CA ASP A 358 35.26 -6.34 8.46
C ASP A 358 35.65 -5.30 9.52
N ARG A 359 34.70 -4.52 10.02
CA ARG A 359 34.95 -3.56 11.10
C ARG A 359 35.28 -4.24 12.41
N ILE A 360 34.66 -5.39 12.71
CA ILE A 360 34.98 -6.18 13.89
C ILE A 360 36.40 -6.75 13.76
N TYR A 361 36.78 -7.27 12.59
CA TYR A 361 38.17 -7.67 12.33
C TYR A 361 39.15 -6.51 12.51
N GLY A 362 38.80 -5.30 12.04
CA GLY A 362 39.60 -4.10 12.26
C GLY A 362 39.85 -3.76 13.74
N VAL A 363 38.90 -4.05 14.64
CA VAL A 363 39.11 -3.90 16.08
C VAL A 363 40.17 -4.89 16.57
N PHE A 364 40.08 -6.16 16.16
CA PHE A 364 40.97 -7.22 16.65
C PHE A 364 42.36 -7.20 16.01
N ASP A 365 42.47 -6.88 14.73
CA ASP A 365 43.73 -6.95 13.98
C ASP A 365 44.53 -5.65 14.02
N HIS A 366 43.87 -4.51 14.23
CA HIS A 366 44.53 -3.20 14.27
C HIS A 366 44.42 -2.50 15.63
N GLN A 367 43.21 -2.30 16.17
CA GLN A 367 43.02 -1.47 17.37
C GLN A 367 43.60 -2.12 18.62
N LEU A 368 43.26 -3.38 18.88
CA LEU A 368 43.75 -4.12 20.06
C LEU A 368 45.29 -4.24 20.03
N PRO A 369 45.95 -4.70 18.96
CA PRO A 369 47.41 -4.77 18.91
C PRO A 369 48.09 -3.40 19.04
N SER A 370 47.49 -2.34 18.49
CA SER A 370 47.99 -0.96 18.66
C SER A 370 47.88 -0.50 20.12
N ALA A 371 46.77 -0.80 20.79
CA ALA A 371 46.56 -0.45 22.20
C ALA A 371 47.54 -1.21 23.12
N LEU A 372 47.76 -2.50 22.87
CA LEU A 372 48.72 -3.32 23.62
C LEU A 372 50.17 -2.80 23.47
N LYS A 373 50.56 -2.31 22.28
CA LYS A 373 51.90 -1.72 22.04
C LYS A 373 52.12 -0.38 22.73
N LYS A 374 51.07 0.37 23.03
CA LYS A 374 51.14 1.71 23.65
C LYS A 374 51.19 1.66 25.18
N LEU A 375 51.20 0.46 25.77
CA LEU A 375 51.24 0.30 27.23
C LEU A 375 52.58 0.79 27.80
N PRO A 376 52.59 1.46 28.96
CA PRO A 376 53.77 2.15 29.50
C PRO A 376 54.75 1.19 30.21
N PHE A 377 55.08 0.05 29.59
CA PHE A 377 55.94 -0.97 30.18
C PHE A 377 57.37 -0.47 30.43
N ASP A 378 57.92 0.36 29.55
CA ASP A 378 59.28 0.93 29.72
C ASP A 378 59.41 1.78 31.00
N ARG A 379 58.34 2.52 31.33
CA ARG A 379 58.28 3.32 32.57
C ARG A 379 58.10 2.43 33.78
N HIS A 380 57.22 1.43 33.69
CA HIS A 380 56.92 0.51 34.78
C HIS A 380 58.10 -0.42 35.13
N LEU A 381 58.86 -0.86 34.13
CA LEU A 381 60.03 -1.74 34.28
C LEU A 381 61.36 -0.96 34.36
N SER A 382 61.30 0.35 34.59
CA SER A 382 62.49 1.17 34.82
C SER A 382 63.29 0.68 36.04
N THR A 383 64.62 0.78 35.99
CA THR A 383 65.51 0.30 37.07
C THR A 383 65.18 0.91 38.44
N SER A 384 64.75 2.17 38.46
CA SER A 384 64.30 2.86 39.67
C SER A 384 63.04 2.23 40.27
N ASN A 385 62.03 1.92 39.44
CA ASN A 385 60.79 1.31 39.91
C ASN A 385 61.00 -0.17 40.30
N VAL A 386 61.76 -0.92 39.51
CA VAL A 386 62.11 -2.31 39.80
C VAL A 386 62.82 -2.42 41.15
N LYS A 387 63.81 -1.54 41.42
CA LYS A 387 64.49 -1.48 42.72
C LYS A 387 63.51 -1.25 43.87
N LYS A 388 62.61 -0.25 43.71
CA LYS A 388 61.60 0.09 44.71
C LYS A 388 60.69 -1.11 45.02
N VAL A 389 60.05 -1.68 44.00
CA VAL A 389 59.07 -2.76 44.17
C VAL A 389 59.69 -4.02 44.77
N ILE A 390 60.91 -4.39 44.36
CA ILE A 390 61.62 -5.56 44.92
C ILE A 390 61.99 -5.30 46.38
N SER A 391 62.56 -4.12 46.68
CA SER A 391 62.94 -3.78 48.06
C SER A 391 61.73 -3.75 49.01
N GLU A 392 60.56 -3.33 48.52
CA GLU A 392 59.29 -3.33 49.28
C GLU A 392 58.65 -4.73 49.40
N ALA A 393 58.96 -5.66 48.50
CA ALA A 393 58.36 -6.99 48.45
C ALA A 393 59.16 -8.03 49.23
N ASP A 394 60.48 -8.04 49.08
CA ASP A 394 61.38 -9.03 49.68
C ASP A 394 62.06 -8.50 50.96
N GLY A 395 61.91 -7.21 51.29
CA GLY A 395 62.45 -6.60 52.51
C GLY A 395 63.97 -6.45 52.53
N TYR A 396 64.53 -6.05 53.68
CA TYR A 396 65.97 -5.76 53.85
C TYR A 396 66.84 -7.00 54.12
N GLN A 397 66.25 -8.20 54.20
CA GLN A 397 66.96 -9.40 54.63
C GLN A 397 67.66 -10.07 53.42
N PRO A 398 68.95 -10.46 53.51
CA PRO A 398 69.64 -11.11 52.40
C PRO A 398 69.06 -12.52 52.17
N HIS A 399 68.38 -12.72 51.04
CA HIS A 399 67.87 -14.03 50.66
C HIS A 399 68.96 -14.78 49.88
N LEU A 400 69.21 -16.05 50.24
CA LEU A 400 70.10 -16.98 49.51
C LEU A 400 69.48 -17.47 48.19
N ILE A 401 68.21 -17.14 47.94
CA ILE A 401 67.37 -17.59 46.82
C ILE A 401 66.83 -16.34 46.10
N ALA A 402 66.60 -16.42 44.78
CA ALA A 402 66.11 -15.30 43.97
C ALA A 402 64.80 -14.67 44.52
N PRO A 403 64.61 -13.33 44.42
CA PRO A 403 63.49 -12.59 45.01
C PRO A 403 62.14 -12.90 44.34
N GLU A 404 61.50 -14.01 44.71
CA GLU A 404 60.27 -14.50 44.09
C GLU A 404 59.07 -13.54 44.29
N GLN A 405 59.00 -12.86 45.44
CA GLN A 405 57.88 -11.99 45.77
C GLN A 405 57.94 -10.67 44.98
N GLY A 406 59.14 -10.13 44.77
CA GLY A 406 59.38 -8.98 43.89
C GLY A 406 58.97 -9.24 42.43
N TYR A 407 59.33 -10.42 41.88
CA TYR A 407 58.89 -10.84 40.54
C TYR A 407 57.37 -10.93 40.45
N ARG A 408 56.71 -11.58 41.43
CA ARG A 408 55.23 -11.70 41.47
C ARG A 408 54.55 -10.34 41.44
N ARG A 409 54.97 -9.39 42.29
CA ARG A 409 54.37 -8.04 42.34
C ARG A 409 54.60 -7.24 41.06
N LEU A 410 55.80 -7.31 40.48
CA LEU A 410 56.11 -6.61 39.23
C LEU A 410 55.27 -7.15 38.06
N ILE A 411 55.11 -8.48 37.98
CA ILE A 411 54.29 -9.11 36.94
C ILE A 411 52.82 -8.76 37.14
N ASP A 412 52.26 -8.94 38.34
CA ASP A 412 50.85 -8.63 38.63
C ASP A 412 50.50 -7.16 38.31
N GLY A 413 51.35 -6.21 38.76
CA GLY A 413 51.20 -4.80 38.43
C GLY A 413 51.30 -4.50 36.93
N SER A 414 52.12 -5.25 36.19
CA SER A 414 52.24 -5.11 34.74
C SER A 414 51.04 -5.70 33.99
N LEU A 415 50.53 -6.85 34.45
CA LEU A 415 49.39 -7.52 33.82
C LEU A 415 48.08 -6.73 34.01
N GLY A 416 47.96 -5.97 35.09
CA GLY A 416 46.83 -5.06 35.32
C GLY A 416 46.61 -4.05 34.19
N PHE A 417 47.67 -3.61 33.49
CA PHE A 417 47.55 -2.68 32.36
C PHE A 417 46.82 -3.26 31.15
N PHE A 418 46.73 -4.60 31.02
CA PHE A 418 46.01 -5.24 29.91
C PHE A 418 44.49 -5.16 30.04
N LYS A 419 43.94 -4.94 31.26
CA LYS A 419 42.49 -4.85 31.47
C LYS A 419 41.87 -3.73 30.64
N GLY A 420 42.48 -2.54 30.64
CA GLY A 420 41.97 -1.36 29.90
C GLY A 420 41.81 -1.60 28.38
N PRO A 421 42.88 -1.99 27.65
CA PRO A 421 42.78 -2.33 26.22
C PRO A 421 41.78 -3.46 25.92
N ALA A 422 41.68 -4.44 26.80
CA ALA A 422 40.80 -5.59 26.62
C ALA A 422 39.32 -5.18 26.76
N GLU A 423 38.99 -4.37 27.77
CA GLU A 423 37.66 -3.77 27.95
C GLU A 423 37.31 -2.78 26.82
N ALA A 424 38.27 -1.98 26.36
CA ALA A 424 38.06 -1.07 25.23
C ALA A 424 37.72 -1.84 23.93
N SER A 425 38.27 -3.04 23.74
CA SER A 425 37.95 -3.90 22.59
C SER A 425 36.52 -4.46 22.67
N VAL A 426 36.07 -4.83 23.87
CA VAL A 426 34.67 -5.22 24.14
C VAL A 426 33.73 -4.06 23.76
N ASP A 427 34.05 -2.84 24.19
CA ASP A 427 33.22 -1.66 23.94
C ASP A 427 33.18 -1.27 22.46
N ALA A 428 34.31 -1.36 21.76
CA ALA A 428 34.37 -1.07 20.32
C ALA A 428 33.49 -2.03 19.50
N VAL A 429 33.51 -3.33 19.83
CA VAL A 429 32.63 -4.33 19.17
C VAL A 429 31.16 -4.07 19.48
N HIS A 430 30.83 -3.73 20.72
CA HIS A 430 29.46 -3.39 21.12
C HIS A 430 28.87 -2.24 20.30
N VAL A 431 29.64 -1.15 20.10
CA VAL A 431 29.22 0.00 19.29
C VAL A 431 28.95 -0.41 17.84
N ILE A 432 29.80 -1.28 17.26
CA ILE A 432 29.60 -1.80 15.91
C ILE A 432 28.29 -2.60 15.83
N LEU A 433 28.03 -3.49 16.80
CA LEU A 433 26.81 -4.30 16.84
C LEU A 433 25.55 -3.43 16.95
N LYS A 434 25.55 -2.38 17.80
CA LYS A 434 24.43 -1.43 17.89
C LYS A 434 24.19 -0.68 16.57
N GLU A 435 25.26 -0.29 15.87
CA GLU A 435 25.14 0.35 14.56
C GLU A 435 24.57 -0.61 13.50
N LEU A 436 24.94 -1.89 13.54
CA LEU A 436 24.40 -2.91 12.65
C LEU A 436 22.90 -3.14 12.88
N VAL A 437 22.45 -3.20 14.13
CA VAL A 437 21.01 -3.25 14.45
C VAL A 437 20.27 -2.08 13.82
N ARG A 438 20.79 -0.85 13.97
CA ARG A 438 20.17 0.36 13.37
C ARG A 438 20.11 0.29 11.84
N LYS A 439 21.16 -0.19 11.19
CA LYS A 439 21.19 -0.36 9.72
C LYS A 439 20.21 -1.44 9.25
N SER A 440 20.19 -2.58 9.94
CA SER A 440 19.26 -3.68 9.62
C SER A 440 17.81 -3.25 9.74
N LEU A 441 17.44 -2.51 10.80
CA LEU A 441 16.10 -1.95 10.97
C LEU A 441 15.70 -0.96 9.86
N ALA A 442 16.66 -0.18 9.34
CA ALA A 442 16.40 0.78 8.26
C ALA A 442 16.24 0.10 6.88
N GLU A 443 16.92 -1.02 6.66
CA GLU A 443 16.83 -1.81 5.43
C GLU A 443 15.58 -2.69 5.37
N THR A 444 15.00 -3.07 6.52
CA THR A 444 13.74 -3.82 6.57
C THR A 444 12.55 -2.92 6.18
N GLN A 445 12.19 -2.93 4.90
CA GLN A 445 11.09 -2.10 4.36
C GLN A 445 9.75 -2.37 5.05
N GLU A 446 9.47 -3.64 5.39
CA GLU A 446 8.24 -4.06 6.08
C GLU A 446 8.09 -3.43 7.47
N LEU A 447 9.21 -3.20 8.19
CA LEU A 447 9.21 -2.59 9.52
C LEU A 447 8.97 -1.07 9.47
N LYS A 448 9.21 -0.40 8.33
CA LYS A 448 8.92 1.03 8.19
C LYS A 448 7.44 1.35 8.33
N ARG A 449 6.56 0.37 8.08
CA ARG A 449 5.10 0.49 8.21
C ARG A 449 4.65 0.57 9.68
N PHE A 450 5.45 0.04 10.62
CA PHE A 450 5.08 -0.13 12.02
C PHE A 450 6.12 0.52 12.94
N PRO A 451 6.01 1.84 13.20
CA PRO A 451 6.98 2.56 14.01
C PRO A 451 7.09 2.02 15.44
N SER A 452 5.98 1.62 16.08
CA SER A 452 6.04 1.08 17.44
C SER A 452 6.73 -0.27 17.47
N LEU A 453 6.42 -1.17 16.53
CA LEU A 453 7.14 -2.45 16.41
C LEU A 453 8.64 -2.25 16.14
N GLN A 454 9.00 -1.29 15.28
CA GLN A 454 10.40 -0.97 15.01
C GLN A 454 11.12 -0.50 16.28
N SER A 455 10.48 0.36 17.08
CA SER A 455 11.01 0.82 18.37
C SER A 455 11.16 -0.32 19.38
N ASP A 456 10.16 -1.19 19.49
CA ASP A 456 10.16 -2.34 20.39
C ASP A 456 11.27 -3.35 20.04
N ILE A 457 11.46 -3.66 18.75
CA ILE A 457 12.57 -4.51 18.27
C ILE A 457 13.91 -3.84 18.55
N ALA A 458 14.04 -2.54 18.30
CA ALA A 458 15.27 -1.79 18.57
C ALA A 458 15.64 -1.81 20.06
N ALA A 459 14.67 -1.58 20.94
CA ALA A 459 14.86 -1.62 22.39
C ALA A 459 15.30 -3.02 22.84
N ALA A 460 14.57 -4.06 22.43
CA ALA A 460 14.88 -5.43 22.80
C ALA A 460 16.27 -5.90 22.31
N ALA A 461 16.65 -5.53 21.08
CA ALA A 461 17.96 -5.84 20.53
C ALA A 461 19.09 -5.10 21.29
N ASN A 462 18.90 -3.81 21.61
CA ASN A 462 19.88 -3.05 22.37
C ASN A 462 20.08 -3.60 23.79
N ASP A 463 18.99 -3.93 24.49
CA ASP A 463 19.04 -4.55 25.81
C ASP A 463 19.78 -5.90 25.79
N ALA A 464 19.58 -6.70 24.74
CA ALA A 464 20.32 -7.95 24.55
C ALA A 464 21.81 -7.70 24.36
N LEU A 465 22.18 -6.76 23.50
CA LEU A 465 23.59 -6.40 23.26
C LEU A 465 24.26 -5.87 24.54
N ASP A 466 23.58 -5.06 25.36
CA ASP A 466 24.15 -4.54 26.61
C ASP A 466 24.45 -5.68 27.59
N ARG A 467 23.58 -6.70 27.70
CA ARG A 467 23.86 -7.90 28.50
C ARG A 467 25.05 -8.70 27.97
N PHE A 468 25.15 -8.87 26.65
CA PHE A 468 26.25 -9.60 26.04
C PHE A 468 27.59 -8.89 26.24
N ARG A 469 27.59 -7.56 26.16
CA ARG A 469 28.76 -6.71 26.47
C ARG A 469 29.21 -6.91 27.91
N ASP A 470 28.29 -6.87 28.88
CA ASP A 470 28.62 -7.03 30.30
C ASP A 470 29.24 -8.40 30.61
N GLU A 471 28.68 -9.46 30.03
CA GLU A 471 29.22 -10.82 30.19
C GLU A 471 30.60 -10.96 29.52
N SER A 472 30.78 -10.34 28.36
CA SER A 472 32.06 -10.30 27.67
C SER A 472 33.11 -9.52 28.45
N ARG A 473 32.76 -8.37 29.04
CA ARG A 473 33.65 -7.58 29.93
C ARG A 473 34.12 -8.39 31.12
N LYS A 474 33.20 -9.08 31.80
CA LYS A 474 33.54 -9.99 32.92
C LYS A 474 34.48 -11.10 32.48
N THR A 475 34.19 -11.73 31.35
CA THR A 475 35.00 -12.84 30.81
C THR A 475 36.41 -12.38 30.45
N VAL A 476 36.53 -11.26 29.74
CA VAL A 476 37.83 -10.70 29.35
C VAL A 476 38.64 -10.24 30.56
N SER A 477 38.01 -9.64 31.57
CA SER A 477 38.67 -9.28 32.82
C SER A 477 39.18 -10.52 33.57
N ARG A 478 38.36 -11.58 33.64
CA ARG A 478 38.76 -12.86 34.22
C ARG A 478 39.94 -13.48 33.48
N LEU A 479 39.98 -13.41 32.14
CA LEU A 479 41.13 -13.92 31.38
C LEU A 479 42.43 -13.23 31.78
N VAL A 480 42.42 -11.90 31.95
CA VAL A 480 43.61 -11.15 32.40
C VAL A 480 43.98 -11.52 33.84
N GLU A 481 43.00 -11.67 34.73
CA GLU A 481 43.23 -12.08 36.13
C GLU A 481 43.74 -13.53 36.25
N MET A 482 43.33 -14.43 35.35
CA MET A 482 43.83 -15.80 35.31
C MET A 482 45.33 -15.83 35.00
N GLU A 483 45.80 -15.00 34.07
CA GLU A 483 47.23 -14.88 33.74
C GLU A 483 48.04 -14.30 34.90
N SER A 484 47.43 -13.47 35.77
CA SER A 484 48.12 -12.90 36.93
C SER A 484 48.09 -13.80 38.18
N SER A 485 47.09 -14.68 38.28
CA SER A 485 46.88 -15.55 39.45
C SER A 485 47.88 -16.71 39.54
N TYR A 486 48.35 -17.23 38.40
CA TYR A 486 49.27 -18.36 38.37
C TYR A 486 50.41 -18.15 37.37
N LEU A 487 51.59 -17.89 37.91
CA LEU A 487 52.83 -17.83 37.13
C LEU A 487 53.32 -19.26 36.86
N THR A 488 53.69 -19.53 35.61
CA THR A 488 54.11 -20.88 35.20
C THR A 488 55.40 -21.31 35.90
N VAL A 489 55.45 -22.56 36.38
CA VAL A 489 56.65 -23.13 37.02
C VAL A 489 57.87 -23.09 36.09
N GLU A 490 57.64 -23.19 34.78
CA GLU A 490 58.67 -23.07 33.75
C GLU A 490 59.35 -21.70 33.75
N PHE A 491 58.61 -20.61 34.02
CA PHE A 491 59.18 -19.27 34.13
C PHE A 491 60.23 -19.22 35.25
N PHE A 492 59.90 -19.73 36.44
CA PHE A 492 60.84 -19.75 37.57
C PHE A 492 62.00 -20.72 37.38
N ARG A 493 61.80 -21.85 36.69
CA ARG A 493 62.91 -22.76 36.33
C ARG A 493 63.89 -22.08 35.38
N LYS A 494 63.40 -21.37 34.35
CA LYS A 494 64.26 -20.63 33.40
C LYS A 494 65.09 -19.54 34.08
N LEU A 495 64.58 -18.92 35.15
CA LEU A 495 65.34 -17.97 35.96
C LEU A 495 66.56 -18.60 36.66
N GLN A 496 66.48 -19.89 37.01
CA GLN A 496 67.56 -20.62 37.71
C GLN A 496 68.61 -21.19 36.75
N THR A 497 68.24 -21.51 35.49
CA THR A 497 69.12 -22.18 34.52
C THR A 497 70.07 -21.25 33.75
N GLU A 498 69.95 -19.94 33.88
CA GLU A 498 70.89 -18.99 33.26
C GLU A 498 71.91 -18.44 34.28
N PRO A 499 73.06 -19.10 34.51
CA PRO A 499 74.20 -18.45 35.14
C PRO A 499 74.82 -17.41 34.19
N GLU A 500 75.51 -16.42 34.77
CA GLU A 500 76.17 -15.31 34.07
C GLU A 500 76.93 -15.74 32.81
N LYS A 501 76.41 -15.41 31.63
CA LYS A 501 77.24 -15.32 30.43
C LYS A 501 78.04 -14.02 30.50
N LEU A 502 79.21 -14.07 31.14
CA LEU A 502 80.27 -13.09 30.92
C LEU A 502 80.69 -13.12 29.44
N PRO A 503 80.90 -11.96 28.80
CA PRO A 503 81.21 -11.91 27.38
C PRO A 503 82.70 -12.22 27.14
N GLY A 504 82.95 -13.30 26.39
CA GLY A 504 84.07 -13.39 25.43
C GLY A 504 85.38 -14.03 25.89
N ASN A 505 85.94 -14.83 24.98
CA ASN A 505 87.34 -15.30 24.90
C ASN A 505 88.34 -14.37 25.58
N GLN A 506 89.02 -14.82 26.64
CA GLN A 506 90.24 -14.21 27.14
C GLN A 506 91.26 -15.28 27.53
N THR A 507 92.53 -15.00 27.23
CA THR A 507 93.68 -15.91 27.37
C THR A 507 94.10 -16.12 28.84
N PRO A 508 94.77 -17.24 29.17
CA PRO A 508 95.06 -17.67 30.55
C PRO A 508 96.00 -16.75 31.37
N ALA A 509 96.47 -15.65 30.80
CA ALA A 509 97.27 -14.65 31.52
C ALA A 509 96.42 -13.62 32.29
N GLN A 510 95.13 -13.43 31.94
CA GLN A 510 94.25 -12.46 32.59
C GLN A 510 93.49 -13.02 33.81
N GLU A 511 93.38 -14.35 33.94
CA GLU A 511 92.69 -15.01 35.06
C GLU A 511 93.36 -14.77 36.42
N LYS A 512 94.70 -14.66 36.47
CA LYS A 512 95.42 -14.46 37.73
C LYS A 512 95.32 -13.03 38.27
N ALA A 513 95.15 -12.03 37.40
CA ALA A 513 94.96 -10.64 37.83
C ALA A 513 93.52 -10.37 38.30
N GLN A 514 92.53 -11.08 37.75
CA GLN A 514 91.13 -10.97 38.18
C GLN A 514 90.81 -11.71 39.48
N ALA A 515 91.50 -12.80 39.79
CA ALA A 515 91.31 -13.54 41.05
C ALA A 515 91.60 -12.68 42.29
N GLN A 516 92.49 -11.68 42.19
CA GLN A 516 92.81 -10.77 43.28
C GLN A 516 91.86 -9.57 43.38
N ALA A 517 91.18 -9.19 42.28
CA ALA A 517 90.14 -8.15 42.27
C ALA A 517 88.75 -8.68 42.70
N GLN A 518 88.49 -9.98 42.52
CA GLN A 518 87.22 -10.64 42.90
C GLN A 518 87.04 -10.81 44.41
N ALA A 519 88.10 -10.67 45.22
CA ALA A 519 87.98 -10.72 46.68
C ALA A 519 87.40 -9.42 47.28
N ALA A 520 87.35 -8.31 46.53
CA ALA A 520 86.94 -6.99 47.02
C ALA A 520 85.54 -6.54 46.56
N SER A 521 84.86 -7.26 45.66
CA SER A 521 83.57 -6.84 45.09
C SER A 521 82.32 -7.50 45.71
N ASN A 522 82.47 -8.25 46.80
CA ASN A 522 81.37 -8.96 47.46
C ASN A 522 80.37 -8.06 48.23
N VAL A 523 80.35 -6.75 47.99
CA VAL A 523 79.54 -5.78 48.77
C VAL A 523 78.38 -5.14 47.97
N ASP A 524 78.32 -5.18 46.64
CA ASP A 524 77.20 -4.58 45.87
C ASP A 524 76.30 -5.62 45.18
N ARG A 525 75.52 -6.35 46.00
CA ARG A 525 74.52 -7.35 45.54
C ARG A 525 73.22 -6.76 44.96
N TYR A 526 73.14 -5.43 44.84
CA TYR A 526 72.16 -4.68 44.03
C TYR A 526 72.82 -3.97 42.84
N SER A 527 73.80 -4.62 42.20
CA SER A 527 74.37 -4.10 40.94
C SER A 527 73.23 -3.75 39.97
N ASP A 528 73.29 -2.58 39.34
CA ASP A 528 72.32 -2.15 38.32
C ASP A 528 72.08 -3.22 37.25
N ASN A 529 73.07 -4.09 37.00
CA ASN A 529 72.97 -5.23 36.10
C ASN A 529 71.95 -6.29 36.56
N HIS A 530 71.85 -6.56 37.87
CA HIS A 530 70.88 -7.52 38.42
C HIS A 530 69.45 -6.98 38.29
N LEU A 531 69.22 -5.71 38.62
CA LEU A 531 67.92 -5.06 38.49
C LEU A 531 67.46 -4.95 37.02
N ARG A 532 68.39 -4.64 36.10
CA ARG A 532 68.12 -4.67 34.65
C ARG A 532 67.71 -6.05 34.17
N ARG A 533 68.36 -7.11 34.67
CA ARG A 533 68.04 -8.49 34.32
C ARG A 533 66.65 -8.89 34.80
N ILE A 534 66.27 -8.50 36.02
CA ILE A 534 64.92 -8.72 36.54
C ILE A 534 63.87 -8.03 35.64
N GLY A 535 64.10 -6.77 35.28
CA GLY A 535 63.25 -6.05 34.33
C GLY A 535 63.13 -6.75 32.97
N SER A 536 64.25 -7.23 32.42
CA SER A 536 64.28 -7.97 31.14
C SER A 536 63.49 -9.28 31.21
N ASN A 537 63.63 -10.04 32.29
CA ASN A 537 62.93 -11.32 32.49
C ASN A 537 61.42 -11.12 32.64
N VAL A 538 61.02 -10.11 33.42
CA VAL A 538 59.61 -9.70 33.56
C VAL A 538 59.06 -9.23 32.22
N SER A 539 59.82 -8.45 31.45
CA SER A 539 59.42 -8.02 30.10
C SER A 539 59.21 -9.20 29.15
N ALA A 540 60.08 -10.21 29.18
CA ALA A 540 59.94 -11.40 28.35
C ALA A 540 58.65 -12.18 28.69
N TYR A 541 58.33 -12.32 29.98
CA TYR A 541 57.10 -12.97 30.42
C TYR A 541 55.85 -12.17 30.01
N ILE A 542 55.86 -10.83 30.20
CA ILE A 542 54.77 -9.95 29.79
C ILE A 542 54.53 -10.03 28.28
N ASN A 543 55.58 -10.09 27.47
CA ASN A 543 55.46 -10.23 26.01
C ASN A 543 54.82 -11.56 25.62
N MET A 544 55.19 -12.66 26.27
CA MET A 544 54.56 -13.96 26.07
C MET A 544 53.06 -13.91 26.42
N VAL A 545 52.70 -13.32 27.57
CA VAL A 545 51.29 -13.17 27.97
C VAL A 545 50.53 -12.25 27.01
N CYS A 546 51.16 -11.18 26.53
CA CYS A 546 50.59 -10.26 25.54
C CYS A 546 50.23 -11.00 24.23
N GLU A 547 51.09 -11.89 23.75
CA GLU A 547 50.81 -12.72 22.56
C GLU A 547 49.64 -13.68 22.80
N THR A 548 49.55 -14.28 23.99
CA THR A 548 48.42 -15.12 24.39
C THR A 548 47.12 -14.31 24.42
N LEU A 549 47.11 -13.19 25.13
CA LEU A 549 45.94 -12.32 25.29
C LEU A 549 45.48 -11.72 23.95
N ARG A 550 46.41 -11.38 23.05
CA ARG A 550 46.09 -10.92 21.69
C ARG A 550 45.24 -11.94 20.93
N ASN A 551 45.41 -13.23 21.20
CA ASN A 551 44.67 -14.30 20.53
C ASN A 551 43.42 -14.76 21.31
N THR A 552 43.44 -14.70 22.64
CA THR A 552 42.33 -15.19 23.48
C THR A 552 41.24 -14.13 23.68
N ILE A 553 41.59 -12.84 23.77
CA ILE A 553 40.61 -11.75 23.92
C ILE A 553 39.61 -11.72 22.73
N PRO A 554 40.03 -11.71 21.45
CA PRO A 554 39.09 -11.75 20.33
C PRO A 554 38.17 -12.98 20.38
N LYS A 555 38.68 -14.15 20.75
CA LYS A 555 37.89 -15.38 20.88
C LYS A 555 36.79 -15.24 21.94
N ALA A 556 37.12 -14.63 23.09
CA ALA A 556 36.15 -14.38 24.15
C ALA A 556 35.09 -13.36 23.72
N VAL A 557 35.48 -12.27 23.06
CA VAL A 557 34.55 -11.25 22.55
C VAL A 557 33.62 -11.85 21.49
N VAL A 558 34.16 -12.62 20.55
CA VAL A 558 33.35 -13.28 19.52
C VAL A 558 32.39 -14.29 20.14
N PHE A 559 32.84 -15.08 21.12
CA PHE A 559 31.99 -16.07 21.78
C PHE A 559 30.85 -15.44 22.59
N CYS A 560 31.16 -14.44 23.43
CA CYS A 560 30.19 -13.84 24.34
C CYS A 560 29.29 -12.78 23.67
N GLN A 561 29.79 -12.06 22.65
CA GLN A 561 29.04 -10.99 22.00
C GLN A 561 28.58 -11.37 20.59
N VAL A 562 29.52 -11.57 19.66
CA VAL A 562 29.19 -11.68 18.22
C VAL A 562 28.33 -12.91 17.94
N ARG A 563 28.71 -14.06 18.51
CA ARG A 563 27.99 -15.33 18.34
C ARG A 563 26.62 -15.30 19.03
N GLU A 564 26.53 -14.73 20.24
CA GLU A 564 25.25 -14.62 20.95
C GLU A 564 24.33 -13.58 20.32
N ALA A 565 24.85 -12.45 19.83
CA ALA A 565 24.11 -11.51 19.00
C ALA A 565 23.58 -12.17 17.72
N ARG A 566 24.30 -13.12 17.12
CA ARG A 566 23.80 -13.87 15.97
C ARG A 566 22.65 -14.83 16.32
N LYS A 567 22.71 -15.47 17.49
CA LYS A 567 21.82 -16.58 17.85
C LYS A 567 20.60 -16.16 18.67
N SER A 568 20.75 -15.14 19.49
CA SER A 568 19.89 -14.90 20.64
C SER A 568 19.43 -13.46 20.78
N LEU A 569 19.59 -12.62 19.74
CA LEU A 569 19.27 -11.18 19.79
C LEU A 569 17.82 -10.92 20.23
N LEU A 570 16.86 -11.64 19.64
CA LEU A 570 15.43 -11.47 19.89
C LEU A 570 14.80 -12.59 20.73
N ASN A 571 15.58 -13.50 21.34
CA ASN A 571 15.00 -14.65 22.08
C ASN A 571 14.09 -14.23 23.25
N GLN A 572 14.50 -13.20 24.00
CA GLN A 572 13.65 -12.66 25.07
C GLN A 572 12.42 -11.94 24.50
N PHE A 573 12.58 -11.24 23.38
CA PHE A 573 11.47 -10.57 22.71
C PHE A 573 10.41 -11.56 22.23
N TYR A 574 10.81 -12.67 21.62
CA TYR A 574 9.91 -13.77 21.25
C TYR A 574 9.14 -14.35 22.45
N SER A 575 9.83 -14.50 23.58
CA SER A 575 9.22 -15.00 24.82
C SER A 575 8.22 -14.00 25.42
N GLN A 576 8.47 -12.70 25.27
CA GLN A 576 7.58 -11.63 25.74
C GLN A 576 6.36 -11.49 24.83
N ILE A 577 6.54 -11.44 23.51
CA ILE A 577 5.46 -11.34 22.54
C ILE A 577 4.47 -12.49 22.67
N GLY A 578 4.96 -13.73 22.87
CA GLY A 578 4.10 -14.90 23.03
C GLY A 578 3.19 -14.85 24.28
N ARG A 579 3.44 -13.92 25.21
CA ARG A 579 2.62 -13.70 26.41
C ARG A 579 1.72 -12.48 26.32
N ARG A 580 1.87 -11.64 25.29
CA ARG A 580 1.08 -10.41 25.12
C ARG A 580 -0.33 -10.73 24.65
N GLU A 581 -1.29 -9.96 25.15
CA GLU A 581 -2.68 -10.07 24.73
C GLU A 581 -2.94 -9.40 23.37
N LYS A 582 -4.08 -9.71 22.76
CA LYS A 582 -4.49 -9.18 21.44
C LYS A 582 -4.39 -7.65 21.36
N GLU A 583 -4.83 -6.95 22.39
CA GLU A 583 -4.81 -5.48 22.40
C GLU A 583 -3.39 -4.90 22.40
N GLU A 584 -2.46 -5.58 23.07
CA GLU A 584 -1.05 -5.16 23.10
C GLU A 584 -0.36 -5.46 21.77
N LEU A 585 -0.65 -6.60 21.14
CA LEU A 585 -0.16 -6.94 19.80
C LEU A 585 -0.70 -5.94 18.75
N GLY A 586 -1.96 -5.53 18.88
CA GLY A 586 -2.56 -4.50 18.03
C GLY A 586 -1.86 -3.15 18.16
N LYS A 587 -1.49 -2.73 19.38
CA LYS A 587 -0.75 -1.48 19.61
C LYS A 587 0.64 -1.46 18.99
N MET A 588 1.30 -2.62 18.90
CA MET A 588 2.61 -2.73 18.24
C MET A 588 2.50 -2.59 16.72
N LEU A 589 1.34 -2.94 16.14
CA LEU A 589 1.05 -2.85 14.72
C LEU A 589 0.33 -1.54 14.39
N ASP A 590 0.83 -0.44 14.93
CA ASP A 590 0.32 0.90 14.67
C ASP A 590 0.72 1.36 13.26
N GLU A 591 -0.29 1.56 12.43
CA GLU A 591 -0.08 2.07 11.08
C GLU A 591 -0.49 3.53 10.96
N ASP A 592 0.10 4.22 10.00
CA ASP A 592 -0.38 5.52 9.57
C ASP A 592 -1.87 5.41 9.15
N PRO A 593 -2.79 6.15 9.80
CA PRO A 593 -4.21 6.10 9.48
C PRO A 593 -4.52 6.41 8.01
N SER A 594 -3.69 7.22 7.35
CA SER A 594 -3.83 7.53 5.93
C SER A 594 -3.49 6.35 5.03
N LEU A 595 -2.48 5.55 5.38
CA LEU A 595 -2.11 4.32 4.66
C LEU A 595 -3.15 3.22 4.91
N MET A 596 -3.66 3.12 6.13
CA MET A 596 -4.74 2.20 6.47
C MET A 596 -6.02 2.51 5.68
N GLY A 597 -6.43 3.78 5.64
CA GLY A 597 -7.59 4.23 4.86
C GLY A 597 -7.43 3.94 3.37
N LYS A 598 -6.28 4.29 2.79
CA LYS A 598 -5.97 3.97 1.38
C LYS A 598 -6.03 2.47 1.10
N ARG A 599 -5.48 1.64 1.99
CA ARG A 599 -5.50 0.18 1.86
C ARG A 599 -6.90 -0.38 1.90
N GLU A 600 -7.74 0.08 2.83
CA GLU A 600 -9.14 -0.35 2.90
C GLU A 600 -9.89 -0.01 1.62
N THR A 601 -9.67 1.18 1.06
CA THR A 601 -10.26 1.58 -0.23
C THR A 601 -9.79 0.67 -1.36
N ILE A 602 -8.48 0.40 -1.47
CA ILE A 602 -7.92 -0.51 -2.49
C ILE A 602 -8.47 -1.93 -2.32
N ALA A 603 -8.55 -2.43 -1.09
CA ALA A 603 -9.07 -3.77 -0.79
C ALA A 603 -10.55 -3.91 -1.17
N LYS A 604 -11.39 -2.93 -0.81
CA LYS A 604 -12.81 -2.88 -1.21
C LYS A 604 -12.96 -2.84 -2.72
N ARG A 605 -12.13 -2.03 -3.41
CA ARG A 605 -12.13 -1.96 -4.87
C ARG A 605 -11.73 -3.30 -5.47
N LEU A 606 -10.65 -3.92 -4.99
CA LEU A 606 -10.17 -5.22 -5.46
C LEU A 606 -11.24 -6.32 -5.30
N GLU A 607 -11.95 -6.34 -4.17
CA GLU A 607 -13.05 -7.28 -3.93
C GLU A 607 -14.18 -7.09 -4.94
N LEU A 608 -14.56 -5.84 -5.24
CA LEU A 608 -15.56 -5.55 -6.27
C LEU A 608 -15.13 -6.03 -7.65
N TYR A 609 -13.90 -5.77 -8.07
CA TYR A 609 -13.43 -6.19 -9.39
C TYR A 609 -13.36 -7.72 -9.51
N LYS A 610 -12.99 -8.42 -8.41
CA LYS A 610 -13.05 -9.89 -8.35
C LYS A 610 -14.48 -10.40 -8.44
N SER A 611 -15.41 -9.83 -7.67
CA SER A 611 -16.83 -10.17 -7.74
C SER A 611 -17.40 -9.93 -9.14
N ALA A 612 -17.07 -8.79 -9.76
CA ALA A 612 -17.51 -8.47 -11.11
C ALA A 612 -16.98 -9.47 -12.15
N ARG A 613 -15.70 -9.87 -12.05
CA ARG A 613 -15.12 -10.92 -12.90
C ARG A 613 -15.88 -12.24 -12.73
N ASP A 614 -16.06 -12.69 -11.50
CA ASP A 614 -16.69 -13.98 -11.20
C ASP A 614 -18.16 -13.99 -11.66
N GLU A 615 -18.88 -12.85 -11.56
CA GLU A 615 -20.22 -12.68 -12.12
C GLU A 615 -20.24 -12.71 -13.66
N ILE A 616 -19.27 -12.07 -14.32
CA ILE A 616 -19.16 -12.11 -15.79
C ILE A 616 -18.88 -13.54 -16.25
N ASP A 617 -17.95 -14.24 -15.61
CA ASP A 617 -17.62 -15.62 -15.96
C ASP A 617 -18.81 -16.56 -15.77
N ALA A 618 -19.61 -16.37 -14.72
CA ALA A 618 -20.81 -17.17 -14.49
C ALA A 618 -21.88 -17.02 -15.59
N VAL A 619 -21.90 -15.87 -16.29
CA VAL A 619 -22.87 -15.55 -17.35
C VAL A 619 -22.29 -15.81 -18.75
N ALA A 620 -21.01 -15.52 -18.98
CA ALA A 620 -20.37 -15.62 -20.29
C ALA A 620 -20.15 -17.07 -20.76
N TRP A 621 -19.98 -18.01 -19.82
CA TRP A 621 -19.67 -19.42 -20.12
C TRP A 621 -20.87 -20.38 -19.97
N LYS A 622 -22.10 -19.85 -19.85
CA LYS A 622 -23.35 -20.61 -19.90
C LYS A 622 -24.07 -20.42 -21.22
#